data_AF-X8JB10-F1
#
_entry.id   AF-X8JB10-F1
#
_cell.length_a   1.000
_cell.length_b   1.000
_cell.length_c   1.000
_cell.angle_alpha   90.00
_cell.angle_beta   90.00
_cell.angle_gamma   90.00
#
_symmetry.space_group_name_H-M   'P 1'
#
loop_
_entity.id
_entity.type
_entity.pdbx_description
1 polymer ?
#
loop_
_entity_poly.entity_id
_entity_poly.type
_entity_poly.pdbx_seq_one_letter_code
_entity_poly.pdbx_strand_id
1 'polypeptide(L)'
;MHRSGVQNLHVVVDATHHSANFRIKDFHLLAEGSSRIQSLNIRSKHPEDFPFVLPVLFLQGVPENLSELALCYIGEENKVYRTSPENDLFAQRLAPLLPHFPKLMGSLRACRISNVPFEWKHITFSARLVELRIESIALAGDLAITAFMTALSSACQLRDLKLIRIEAFSDWGSTLPGSQLSLPRLQTVYLEELYFNVLELILQSIAPGSYHLTLNLSERIRQNLLADLHTEDVRTETIHQLLAQHAIKRLILADDVESWAIGKGLNNLLRSLPALTSLEIYFYKLDSRLFKALTPLSDRQDTPFPKLEVLEFRGSTIQGGIAGLPRLTTKHPIQRLVLGQSMFLPGSDEQVVRIDKKDKNVRWLKDHIAGFHFILHDENTSGCSDMLWPL
;
A
#
# COMPACT_ATOMS: atom_id res chain seq x y z
N MET A 1 -6.29 -0.91 47.69
CA MET A 1 -5.35 -0.74 46.56
C MET A 1 -5.02 -2.12 45.99
N HIS A 2 -5.78 -2.59 45.00
CA HIS A 2 -5.40 -3.76 44.22
C HIS A 2 -4.60 -3.30 43.01
N ARG A 3 -3.33 -3.74 42.91
CA ARG A 3 -2.48 -3.55 41.74
C ARG A 3 -3.06 -4.37 40.59
N SER A 4 -3.85 -3.76 39.72
CA SER A 4 -4.26 -4.39 38.48
C SER A 4 -3.05 -4.52 37.56
N GLY A 5 -2.68 -5.77 37.26
CA GLY A 5 -2.02 -6.29 36.07
C GLY A 5 -0.99 -5.43 35.32
N VAL A 6 0.19 -6.04 35.12
CA VAL A 6 1.23 -5.68 34.13
C VAL A 6 0.67 -5.80 32.70
N GLN A 7 -0.32 -4.98 32.37
CA GLN A 7 -0.91 -4.93 31.03
C GLN A 7 -0.22 -3.82 30.26
N ASN A 8 0.25 -4.16 29.07
CA ASN A 8 0.80 -3.23 28.10
C ASN A 8 -0.29 -2.23 27.69
N LEU A 9 0.08 -0.97 27.56
CA LEU A 9 -0.84 0.10 27.20
C LEU A 9 -0.72 0.38 25.69
N HIS A 10 -1.88 0.37 25.02
CA HIS A 10 -2.04 0.82 23.64
C HIS A 10 -2.70 2.19 23.67
N VAL A 11 -1.99 3.20 23.19
CA VAL A 11 -2.47 4.59 23.21
C VAL A 11 -2.90 4.99 21.82
N VAL A 12 -4.17 5.38 21.68
CA VAL A 12 -4.71 5.97 20.45
C VAL A 12 -5.05 7.42 20.72
N VAL A 13 -4.40 8.32 19.99
CA VAL A 13 -4.70 9.76 20.01
C VAL A 13 -5.39 10.09 18.70
N ASP A 14 -6.72 10.20 18.73
CA ASP A 14 -7.51 10.67 17.60
C ASP A 14 -7.84 12.17 17.78
N ALA A 15 -7.22 12.95 16.91
CA ALA A 15 -7.21 14.40 16.94
C ALA A 15 -8.15 15.04 15.90
N THR A 16 -9.13 14.29 15.40
CA THR A 16 -9.98 14.69 14.27
C THR A 16 -11.14 15.65 14.59
N HIS A 17 -11.53 15.80 15.86
CA HIS A 17 -12.82 16.42 16.22
C HIS A 17 -12.78 17.66 17.14
N HIS A 18 -11.63 18.03 17.75
CA HIS A 18 -11.59 19.08 18.79
C HIS A 18 -10.36 19.99 18.74
N SER A 19 -10.51 21.25 19.17
CA SER A 19 -9.41 22.23 19.25
C SER A 19 -8.36 21.83 20.29
N ALA A 20 -7.08 22.14 20.00
CA ALA A 20 -5.89 21.72 20.75
C ALA A 20 -5.94 21.98 22.27
N ASN A 21 -6.73 22.96 22.72
CA ASN A 21 -6.78 23.39 24.12
C ASN A 21 -7.40 22.37 25.09
N PHE A 22 -8.24 21.44 24.63
CA PHE A 22 -8.83 20.43 25.52
C PHE A 22 -7.87 19.27 25.87
N ARG A 23 -6.73 19.14 25.18
CA ARG A 23 -5.95 17.90 25.17
C ARG A 23 -4.77 17.85 26.15
N ILE A 24 -4.27 19.00 26.61
CA ILE A 24 -3.06 19.06 27.47
C ILE A 24 -3.24 18.30 28.78
N LYS A 25 -4.45 18.31 29.37
CA LYS A 25 -4.72 17.63 30.65
C LYS A 25 -4.59 16.11 30.56
N ASP A 26 -5.00 15.53 29.44
CA ASP A 26 -4.96 14.07 29.25
C ASP A 26 -3.55 13.57 28.95
N PHE A 27 -2.68 14.42 28.38
CA PHE A 27 -1.28 14.04 28.13
C PHE A 27 -0.44 13.89 29.40
N HIS A 28 -0.81 14.56 30.51
CA HIS A 28 -0.13 14.31 31.78
C HIS A 28 -0.35 12.89 32.29
N LEU A 29 -1.53 12.30 32.07
CA LEU A 29 -1.81 10.90 32.42
C LEU A 29 -0.98 9.92 31.58
N LEU A 30 -0.66 10.29 30.33
CA LEU A 30 0.23 9.51 29.47
C LEU A 30 1.67 9.53 29.97
N ALA A 31 2.13 10.63 30.56
CA ALA A 31 3.45 10.71 31.17
C ALA A 31 3.58 9.76 32.38
N GLU A 32 2.56 9.70 33.25
CA GLU A 32 2.53 8.78 34.41
C GLU A 32 2.54 7.30 33.99
N GLY A 33 1.89 6.98 32.87
CA GLY A 33 1.82 5.63 32.31
C GLY A 33 2.93 5.27 31.32
N SER A 34 3.88 6.19 31.06
CA SER A 34 4.81 6.11 29.92
C SER A 34 5.55 4.78 29.83
N SER A 35 6.10 4.28 30.93
CA SER A 35 6.83 3.00 31.00
C SER A 35 6.02 1.78 30.54
N ARG A 36 4.68 1.85 30.52
CA ARG A 36 3.79 0.75 30.10
C ARG A 36 3.34 0.87 28.65
N ILE A 37 3.62 1.99 27.98
CA ILE A 37 3.21 2.22 26.59
C ILE A 37 4.03 1.30 25.69
N GLN A 38 3.34 0.38 25.02
CA GLN A 38 3.95 -0.51 24.03
C GLN A 38 3.69 -0.04 22.60
N SER A 39 2.50 0.52 22.37
CA SER A 39 2.05 0.98 21.06
C SER A 39 1.47 2.38 21.17
N LEU A 40 1.86 3.23 20.23
CA LEU A 40 1.42 4.61 20.13
C LEU A 40 0.91 4.88 18.72
N ASN A 41 -0.39 5.16 18.61
CA ASN A 41 -1.05 5.51 17.37
C ASN A 41 -1.57 6.96 17.47
N ILE A 42 -1.07 7.84 16.62
CA ILE A 42 -1.48 9.25 16.55
C ILE A 42 -2.08 9.50 15.18
N ARG A 43 -3.33 9.95 15.16
CA ARG A 43 -4.05 10.30 13.95
C ARG A 43 -4.60 11.71 14.09
N SER A 44 -4.22 12.64 13.21
CA SER A 44 -4.67 14.04 13.29
C SER A 44 -5.00 14.65 11.94
N LYS A 45 -6.01 15.54 11.90
CA LYS A 45 -6.31 16.44 10.75
C LYS A 45 -5.49 17.72 10.75
N HIS A 46 -4.66 17.93 11.77
CA HIS A 46 -3.93 19.14 12.04
C HIS A 46 -2.43 18.83 12.22
N PRO A 47 -1.55 19.22 11.29
CA PRO A 47 -0.12 18.92 11.40
C PRO A 47 0.49 19.51 12.68
N GLU A 48 -0.07 20.61 13.18
CA GLU A 48 0.34 21.24 14.44
C GLU A 48 0.20 20.33 15.67
N ASP A 49 -0.62 19.28 15.62
CA ASP A 49 -0.84 18.40 16.76
C ASP A 49 0.37 17.50 17.06
N PHE A 50 1.10 17.02 16.04
CA PHE A 50 2.23 16.11 16.28
C PHE A 50 3.32 16.75 17.14
N PRO A 51 3.73 18.01 16.90
CA PRO A 51 4.63 18.72 17.79
C PRO A 51 4.09 19.04 19.18
N PHE A 52 2.79 18.87 19.46
CA PHE A 52 2.29 18.97 20.84
C PHE A 52 2.30 17.62 21.54
N VAL A 53 1.92 16.55 20.83
CA VAL A 53 1.82 15.20 21.42
C VAL A 53 3.19 14.58 21.62
N LEU A 54 4.03 14.62 20.60
CA LEU A 54 5.32 13.92 20.61
C LEU A 54 6.27 14.44 21.70
N PRO A 55 6.43 15.76 21.93
CA PRO A 55 7.28 16.20 23.02
C PRO A 55 6.76 15.79 24.38
N VAL A 56 5.44 15.81 24.64
CA VAL A 56 4.94 15.40 25.96
C VAL A 56 5.30 13.94 26.26
N LEU A 57 5.30 13.09 25.24
CA LEU A 57 5.73 11.69 25.35
C LEU A 57 7.25 11.54 25.50
N PHE A 58 8.03 12.45 24.93
CA PHE A 58 9.50 12.38 24.93
C PHE A 58 10.19 13.24 26.00
N LEU A 59 9.47 14.15 26.67
CA LEU A 59 10.00 14.99 27.75
C LEU A 59 10.50 14.16 28.94
N GLN A 60 9.91 12.98 29.17
CA GLN A 60 10.40 12.03 30.18
C GLN A 60 11.35 10.96 29.61
N GLY A 61 11.73 11.09 28.34
CA GLY A 61 12.47 10.11 27.56
C GLY A 61 11.54 9.18 26.76
N VAL A 62 12.08 8.61 25.68
CA VAL A 62 11.39 7.58 24.90
C VAL A 62 11.04 6.39 25.82
N PRO A 63 9.77 5.97 25.89
CA PRO A 63 9.41 4.80 26.69
C PRO A 63 10.16 3.55 26.26
N GLU A 64 10.78 2.85 27.20
CA GLU A 64 11.63 1.68 26.91
C GLU A 64 10.85 0.54 26.24
N ASN A 65 9.56 0.44 26.54
CA ASN A 65 8.68 -0.60 26.04
C ASN A 65 7.98 -0.23 24.72
N LEU A 66 8.13 1.01 24.23
CA LEU A 66 7.51 1.45 22.99
C LEU A 66 8.13 0.69 21.81
N SER A 67 7.35 -0.24 21.25
CA SER A 67 7.76 -1.09 20.14
C SER A 67 6.96 -0.82 18.87
N GLU A 68 5.88 -0.06 18.92
CA GLU A 68 5.02 0.21 17.78
C GLU A 68 4.66 1.68 17.72
N LEU A 69 4.82 2.28 16.53
CA LEU A 69 4.50 3.67 16.27
C LEU A 69 3.69 3.76 14.99
N ALA A 70 2.51 4.38 15.06
CA ALA A 70 1.76 4.83 13.89
C ALA A 70 1.52 6.35 13.96
N LEU A 71 1.92 7.06 12.92
CA LEU A 71 1.66 8.49 12.75
C LEU A 71 0.86 8.67 11.45
N CYS A 72 -0.33 9.26 11.53
CA CYS A 72 -1.21 9.46 10.39
C CYS A 72 -1.75 10.89 10.37
N TYR A 73 -1.37 11.65 9.35
CA TYR A 73 -1.95 12.95 9.09
C TYR A 73 -3.08 12.85 8.05
N ILE A 74 -4.30 13.19 8.46
CA ILE A 74 -5.50 13.19 7.63
C ILE A 74 -5.63 14.57 6.96
N GLY A 75 -4.88 14.77 5.89
CA GLY A 75 -5.03 15.92 5.01
C GLY A 75 -5.98 15.65 3.84
N GLU A 76 -6.32 16.70 3.10
CA GLU A 76 -6.92 16.53 1.78
C GLU A 76 -5.93 15.82 0.86
N GLU A 77 -6.31 14.66 0.31
CA GLU A 77 -5.43 13.74 -0.44
C GLU A 77 -4.71 14.39 -1.64
N ASN A 78 -5.23 15.51 -2.15
CA ASN A 78 -4.70 16.22 -3.30
C ASN A 78 -3.72 17.36 -2.94
N LYS A 79 -3.56 17.66 -1.66
CA LYS A 79 -2.53 18.58 -1.17
C LYS A 79 -1.42 17.75 -0.55
N VAL A 80 -0.81 16.85 -1.33
CA VAL A 80 0.52 16.38 -0.95
C VAL A 80 1.34 17.64 -0.74
N TYR A 81 1.91 17.81 0.46
CA TYR A 81 2.64 19.00 0.88
C TYR A 81 3.89 19.18 0.04
N ARG A 82 3.70 19.61 -1.20
CA ARG A 82 4.75 19.93 -2.13
C ARG A 82 5.13 21.36 -1.80
N THR A 83 6.25 21.50 -1.08
CA THR A 83 6.91 22.78 -0.77
C THR A 83 6.06 23.84 -0.08
N SER A 84 4.99 23.46 0.63
CA SER A 84 4.24 24.43 1.44
C SER A 84 5.14 24.93 2.57
N PRO A 85 5.16 26.24 2.91
CA PRO A 85 5.79 26.77 4.12
C PRO A 85 5.39 26.01 5.40
N GLU A 86 4.25 25.33 5.37
CA GLU A 86 3.77 24.46 6.45
C GLU A 86 4.69 23.27 6.72
N ASN A 87 5.39 22.73 5.71
CA ASN A 87 6.38 21.67 5.92
C ASN A 87 7.58 22.19 6.70
N ASP A 88 8.07 23.38 6.37
CA ASP A 88 9.19 24.00 7.08
C ASP A 88 8.80 24.27 8.53
N LEU A 89 7.57 24.75 8.76
CA LEU A 89 7.03 24.93 10.11
C LEU A 89 6.91 23.60 10.86
N PHE A 90 6.45 22.53 10.21
CA PHE A 90 6.36 21.22 10.83
C PHE A 90 7.74 20.66 11.20
N ALA A 91 8.70 20.72 10.28
CA ALA A 91 10.08 20.31 10.52
C ALA A 91 10.72 21.13 11.66
N GLN A 92 10.55 22.45 11.65
CA GLN A 92 11.02 23.33 12.73
C GLN A 92 10.41 22.96 14.09
N ARG A 93 9.14 22.56 14.11
CA ARG A 93 8.47 22.15 15.36
C ARG A 93 8.86 20.75 15.82
N LEU A 94 9.26 19.86 14.92
CA LEU A 94 9.85 18.57 15.28
C LEU A 94 11.35 18.66 15.57
N ALA A 95 12.04 19.75 15.20
CA ALA A 95 13.46 19.93 15.41
C ALA A 95 13.92 19.67 16.86
N PRO A 96 13.19 20.10 17.92
CA PRO A 96 13.54 19.79 19.31
C PRO A 96 13.51 18.30 19.64
N LEU A 97 12.79 17.50 18.85
CA LEU A 97 12.66 16.05 19.05
C LEU A 97 13.71 15.25 18.30
N LEU A 98 14.39 15.84 17.31
CA LEU A 98 15.44 15.18 16.51
C LEU A 98 16.46 14.39 17.34
N PRO A 99 16.95 14.88 18.50
CA PRO A 99 17.88 14.11 19.34
C PRO A 99 17.29 12.80 19.90
N HIS A 100 15.97 12.68 20.00
CA HIS A 100 15.28 11.51 20.55
C HIS A 100 14.87 10.49 19.49
N PHE A 101 14.76 10.90 18.22
CA PHE A 101 14.34 10.02 17.13
C PHE A 101 15.22 8.78 16.95
N PRO A 102 16.57 8.85 17.02
CA PRO A 102 17.40 7.64 16.91
C PRO A 102 17.09 6.62 18.02
N LYS A 103 16.84 7.08 19.25
CA LYS A 103 16.46 6.20 20.37
C LYS A 103 15.07 5.60 20.14
N LEU A 104 14.12 6.41 19.67
CA LEU A 104 12.77 5.97 19.30
C LEU A 104 12.82 4.91 18.20
N MET A 105 13.42 5.20 17.06
CA MET A 105 13.59 4.24 15.96
C MET A 105 14.40 3.00 16.38
N GLY A 106 15.30 3.19 17.34
CA GLY A 106 16.05 2.16 18.05
C GLY A 106 15.18 1.10 18.74
N SER A 107 14.01 1.48 19.26
CA SER A 107 13.13 0.60 20.04
C SER A 107 12.02 -0.06 19.24
N LEU A 108 11.68 0.49 18.07
CA LEU A 108 10.53 0.05 17.27
C LEU A 108 10.74 -1.32 16.61
N ARG A 109 9.66 -2.10 16.63
CA ARG A 109 9.42 -3.32 15.86
C ARG A 109 8.50 -3.06 14.67
N ALA A 110 7.53 -2.16 14.82
CA ALA A 110 6.67 -1.71 13.73
C ALA A 110 6.65 -0.18 13.66
N CYS A 111 6.79 0.35 12.45
CA CYS A 111 6.71 1.79 12.18
C CYS A 111 5.78 2.04 11.00
N ARG A 112 4.74 2.86 11.20
CA ARG A 112 3.74 3.19 10.20
C ARG A 112 3.61 4.71 10.11
N ILE A 113 3.90 5.28 8.94
CA ILE A 113 3.90 6.72 8.74
C ILE A 113 3.03 7.03 7.52
N SER A 114 2.03 7.90 7.70
CA SER A 114 1.12 8.34 6.64
C SER A 114 1.07 9.84 6.57
N ASN A 115 1.43 10.41 5.41
CA ASN A 115 1.24 11.83 5.12
C ASN A 115 1.91 12.77 6.15
N VAL A 116 2.92 12.27 6.88
CA VAL A 116 3.71 13.04 7.85
C VAL A 116 5.10 13.25 7.25
N PRO A 117 5.55 14.51 7.08
CA PRO A 117 6.87 14.78 6.55
C PRO A 117 7.94 14.33 7.56
N PHE A 118 9.01 13.72 7.04
CA PHE A 118 10.01 13.05 7.85
C PHE A 118 11.42 13.34 7.32
N GLU A 119 12.34 13.71 8.23
CA GLU A 119 13.73 13.95 7.87
C GLU A 119 14.54 12.64 7.86
N TRP A 120 14.41 11.88 6.76
CA TRP A 120 15.01 10.56 6.60
C TRP A 120 16.53 10.49 6.85
N LYS A 121 17.25 11.60 6.63
CA LYS A 121 18.71 11.70 6.86
C LYS A 121 19.11 11.47 8.32
N HIS A 122 18.19 11.61 9.26
CA HIS A 122 18.41 11.42 10.69
C HIS A 122 17.92 10.06 11.19
N ILE A 123 17.44 9.21 10.29
CA ILE A 123 16.79 7.95 10.63
C ILE A 123 17.74 6.79 10.37
N THR A 124 17.90 5.98 11.40
CA THR A 124 18.52 4.67 11.32
C THR A 124 17.61 3.72 12.07
N PHE A 125 17.08 2.73 11.36
CA PHE A 125 16.24 1.72 11.96
C PHE A 125 17.10 0.73 12.75
N SER A 126 16.53 0.23 13.84
CA SER A 126 17.17 -0.83 14.59
C SER A 126 17.07 -2.18 13.88
N ALA A 127 17.93 -3.11 14.29
CA ALA A 127 17.78 -4.53 13.97
C ALA A 127 16.51 -5.16 14.61
N ARG A 128 15.62 -4.41 15.26
CA ARG A 128 14.35 -4.92 15.80
C ARG A 128 13.17 -4.63 14.89
N LEU A 129 13.31 -3.71 13.93
CA LEU A 129 12.23 -3.35 13.01
C LEU A 129 11.91 -4.54 12.11
N VAL A 130 10.69 -5.04 12.21
CA VAL A 130 10.16 -6.15 11.41
C VAL A 130 9.09 -5.70 10.41
N GLU A 131 8.41 -4.58 10.69
CA GLU A 131 7.39 -4.00 9.81
C GLU A 131 7.66 -2.51 9.58
N LEU A 132 7.62 -2.11 8.32
CA LEU A 132 7.68 -0.72 7.89
C LEU A 132 6.57 -0.44 6.88
N ARG A 133 5.71 0.53 7.19
CA ARG A 133 4.72 1.06 6.27
C ARG A 133 4.90 2.55 6.11
N ILE A 134 5.12 2.97 4.88
CA ILE A 134 5.21 4.38 4.51
C ILE A 134 4.14 4.67 3.47
N GLU A 135 3.37 5.72 3.71
CA GLU A 135 2.22 6.08 2.90
C GLU A 135 2.17 7.58 2.65
N SER A 136 1.91 7.98 1.39
CA SER A 136 1.67 9.36 1.00
C SER A 136 2.77 10.34 1.45
N ILE A 137 4.04 9.99 1.23
CA ILE A 137 5.17 10.90 1.51
C ILE A 137 5.79 11.41 0.21
N ALA A 138 6.42 12.58 0.29
CA ALA A 138 7.24 13.13 -0.78
C ALA A 138 8.73 13.08 -0.42
N LEU A 139 9.55 12.60 -1.35
CA LEU A 139 11.01 12.57 -1.30
C LEU A 139 11.54 13.55 -2.36
N ALA A 140 11.82 14.76 -1.92
CA ALA A 140 12.28 15.84 -2.78
C ALA A 140 13.80 15.82 -2.95
N GLY A 141 14.26 15.53 -4.18
CA GLY A 141 15.67 15.54 -4.56
C GLY A 141 16.44 14.28 -4.16
N ASP A 142 17.64 14.15 -4.73
CA ASP A 142 18.47 12.96 -4.60
C ASP A 142 18.91 12.68 -3.16
N LEU A 143 19.12 13.74 -2.38
CA LEU A 143 19.51 13.64 -0.98
C LEU A 143 18.41 13.00 -0.14
N ALA A 144 17.14 13.36 -0.37
CA ALA A 144 16.02 12.78 0.35
C ALA A 144 15.80 11.31 -0.04
N ILE A 145 15.92 10.99 -1.33
CA ILE A 145 15.86 9.61 -1.84
C ILE A 145 16.98 8.77 -1.24
N THR A 146 18.23 9.24 -1.34
CA THR A 146 19.40 8.53 -0.80
C THR A 146 19.30 8.33 0.70
N ALA A 147 18.84 9.35 1.43
CA ALA A 147 18.62 9.26 2.86
C ALA A 147 17.55 8.22 3.22
N PHE A 148 16.43 8.20 2.49
CA PHE A 148 15.38 7.20 2.65
C PHE A 148 15.89 5.77 2.39
N MET A 149 16.63 5.58 1.29
CA MET A 149 17.21 4.27 0.95
C MET A 149 18.27 3.83 1.97
N THR A 150 19.08 4.77 2.47
CA THR A 150 20.05 4.51 3.54
C THR A 150 19.35 4.10 4.83
N ALA A 151 18.30 4.82 5.24
CA ALA A 151 17.48 4.46 6.38
C ALA A 151 16.90 3.04 6.21
N LEU A 152 16.29 2.74 5.06
CA LEU A 152 15.75 1.43 4.76
C LEU A 152 16.81 0.31 4.84
N SER A 153 18.02 0.57 4.34
CA SER A 153 19.14 -0.39 4.37
C SER A 153 19.55 -0.81 5.79
N SER A 154 19.32 0.04 6.79
CA SER A 154 19.65 -0.26 8.19
C SER A 154 18.70 -1.26 8.85
N ALA A 155 17.52 -1.50 8.28
CA ALA A 155 16.49 -2.38 8.83
C ALA A 155 16.74 -3.87 8.49
N CYS A 156 17.84 -4.45 8.98
CA CYS A 156 18.28 -5.80 8.58
C CYS A 156 17.35 -6.96 8.99
N GLN A 157 16.42 -6.73 9.93
CA GLN A 157 15.40 -7.71 10.33
C GLN A 157 14.01 -7.43 9.74
N LEU A 158 13.91 -6.45 8.82
CA LEU A 158 12.65 -6.10 8.18
C LEU A 158 12.08 -7.30 7.43
N ARG A 159 10.81 -7.63 7.70
CA ARG A 159 10.08 -8.74 7.08
C ARG A 159 8.97 -8.23 6.18
N ASP A 160 8.30 -7.16 6.59
CA ASP A 160 7.13 -6.62 5.91
C ASP A 160 7.37 -5.16 5.55
N LEU A 161 7.48 -4.89 4.24
CA LEU A 161 7.66 -3.54 3.70
C LEU A 161 6.43 -3.15 2.88
N LYS A 162 5.80 -2.01 3.23
CA LYS A 162 4.70 -1.42 2.48
C LYS A 162 5.04 0.01 2.08
N LEU A 163 5.02 0.29 0.78
CA LEU A 163 5.27 1.61 0.21
C LEU A 163 4.08 2.00 -0.65
N ILE A 164 3.35 3.02 -0.20
CA ILE A 164 2.04 3.39 -0.74
C ILE A 164 2.09 4.86 -1.13
N ARG A 165 1.75 5.20 -2.37
CA ARG A 165 1.66 6.59 -2.86
C ARG A 165 2.92 7.42 -2.52
N ILE A 166 4.10 6.82 -2.71
CA ILE A 166 5.37 7.52 -2.53
C ILE A 166 5.62 8.39 -3.75
N GLU A 167 5.91 9.66 -3.52
CA GLU A 167 6.31 10.59 -4.56
C GLU A 167 7.80 10.84 -4.40
N ALA A 168 8.59 10.56 -5.44
CA ALA A 168 10.00 10.89 -5.45
C ALA A 168 10.34 11.57 -6.76
N PHE A 169 11.07 12.68 -6.68
CA PHE A 169 11.54 13.40 -7.84
C PHE A 169 13.00 13.76 -7.62
N SER A 170 13.81 13.38 -8.60
CA SER A 170 15.25 13.59 -8.63
C SER A 170 15.57 14.87 -9.40
N ASP A 171 16.62 15.56 -8.98
CA ASP A 171 17.21 16.64 -9.75
C ASP A 171 17.97 16.01 -10.94
N TRP A 172 17.25 15.69 -12.02
CA TRP A 172 17.72 15.27 -13.34
C TRP A 172 19.13 14.63 -13.42
N GLY A 173 19.18 13.31 -13.57
CA GLY A 173 20.38 12.60 -14.02
C GLY A 173 21.25 11.98 -12.92
N SER A 174 20.75 11.90 -11.69
CA SER A 174 21.46 11.19 -10.64
C SER A 174 21.39 9.68 -10.86
N THR A 175 22.56 9.07 -10.76
CA THR A 175 22.68 7.63 -10.65
C THR A 175 22.19 7.22 -9.27
N LEU A 176 21.32 6.21 -9.22
CA LEU A 176 20.92 5.55 -7.99
C LEU A 176 22.14 5.30 -7.10
N PRO A 177 22.03 5.36 -5.76
CA PRO A 177 23.10 4.91 -4.89
C PRO A 177 23.53 3.51 -5.34
N GLY A 178 24.78 3.37 -5.78
CA GLY A 178 25.23 2.23 -6.58
C GLY A 178 25.23 0.88 -5.87
N SER A 179 24.85 0.82 -4.59
CA SER A 179 24.74 -0.43 -3.83
C SER A 179 23.29 -0.84 -3.65
N GLN A 180 23.00 -2.05 -4.08
CA GLN A 180 21.72 -2.72 -3.86
C GLN A 180 21.43 -2.92 -2.35
N LEU A 181 20.22 -2.61 -1.93
CA LEU A 181 19.72 -2.78 -0.57
C LEU A 181 19.61 -4.27 -0.22
N SER A 182 20.37 -4.70 0.78
CA SER A 182 20.28 -6.05 1.33
C SER A 182 19.27 -6.09 2.46
N LEU A 183 18.12 -6.72 2.22
CA LEU A 183 17.07 -6.95 3.22
C LEU A 183 16.88 -8.47 3.42
N PRO A 184 17.80 -9.16 4.11
CA PRO A 184 17.90 -10.63 4.10
C PRO A 184 16.72 -11.35 4.79
N ARG A 185 15.91 -10.63 5.57
CA ARG A 185 14.74 -11.17 6.27
C ARG A 185 13.42 -10.80 5.62
N LEU A 186 13.45 -10.09 4.49
CA LEU A 186 12.25 -9.62 3.82
C LEU A 186 11.39 -10.80 3.36
N GLN A 187 10.13 -10.78 3.75
CA GLN A 187 9.14 -11.80 3.45
C GLN A 187 8.05 -11.28 2.53
N THR A 188 7.63 -10.03 2.74
CA THR A 188 6.60 -9.37 1.94
C THR A 188 7.02 -7.97 1.53
N VAL A 189 6.72 -7.63 0.28
CA VAL A 189 6.84 -6.29 -0.26
C VAL A 189 5.51 -5.94 -0.90
N TYR A 190 4.94 -4.82 -0.48
CA TYR A 190 3.69 -4.30 -1.01
C TYR A 190 3.91 -2.90 -1.56
N LEU A 191 3.66 -2.73 -2.85
CA LEU A 191 3.84 -1.46 -3.56
C LEU A 191 2.49 -1.04 -4.13
N GLU A 192 2.07 0.20 -3.88
CA GLU A 192 0.76 0.71 -4.27
C GLU A 192 0.83 2.16 -4.74
N GLU A 193 0.12 2.47 -5.82
CA GLU A 193 -0.06 3.84 -6.33
C GLU A 193 1.24 4.62 -6.57
N LEU A 194 2.27 3.95 -7.10
CA LEU A 194 3.57 4.56 -7.37
C LEU A 194 3.67 5.09 -8.81
N TYR A 195 4.39 6.21 -8.98
CA TYR A 195 4.87 6.65 -10.29
C TYR A 195 5.90 5.67 -10.85
N PHE A 196 6.06 5.62 -12.17
CA PHE A 196 6.96 4.66 -12.83
C PHE A 196 8.40 4.75 -12.33
N ASN A 197 8.98 5.95 -12.32
CA ASN A 197 10.35 6.19 -11.86
C ASN A 197 10.56 5.79 -10.39
N VAL A 198 9.55 5.96 -9.53
CA VAL A 198 9.59 5.54 -8.12
C VAL A 198 9.54 4.02 -8.00
N LEU A 199 8.64 3.38 -8.76
CA LEU A 199 8.53 1.93 -8.80
C LEU A 199 9.83 1.29 -9.32
N GLU A 200 10.38 1.82 -10.42
CA GLU A 200 11.65 1.38 -11.01
C GLU A 200 12.79 1.49 -10.01
N LEU A 201 12.95 2.67 -9.38
CA LEU A 201 13.91 2.92 -8.32
C LEU A 201 13.84 1.86 -7.21
N ILE A 202 12.64 1.60 -6.66
CA ILE A 202 12.46 0.67 -5.54
C ILE A 202 12.80 -0.76 -5.97
N LEU A 203 12.27 -1.20 -7.11
CA LEU A 203 12.46 -2.56 -7.62
C LEU A 203 13.93 -2.85 -7.95
N GLN A 204 14.63 -1.90 -8.56
CA GLN A 204 16.06 -2.04 -8.88
C GLN A 204 16.94 -1.96 -7.63
N SER A 205 16.53 -1.18 -6.63
CA SER A 205 17.33 -0.98 -5.43
C SER A 205 17.26 -2.13 -4.45
N ILE A 206 16.16 -2.89 -4.36
CA ILE A 206 16.07 -4.02 -3.43
C ILE A 206 16.68 -5.28 -4.06
N ALA A 207 17.60 -5.93 -3.35
CA ALA A 207 18.20 -7.17 -3.82
C ALA A 207 17.13 -8.23 -4.13
N PRO A 208 17.17 -8.90 -5.30
CA PRO A 208 16.29 -10.03 -5.58
C PRO A 208 16.36 -11.06 -4.45
N GLY A 209 15.19 -11.56 -4.04
CA GLY A 209 15.05 -12.50 -2.94
C GLY A 209 13.81 -13.37 -3.07
N SER A 210 13.53 -14.14 -2.01
CA SER A 210 12.36 -15.03 -1.94
C SER A 210 11.10 -14.36 -1.36
N TYR A 211 11.10 -13.03 -1.26
CA TYR A 211 9.96 -12.29 -0.73
C TYR A 211 8.77 -12.34 -1.70
N HIS A 212 7.57 -12.20 -1.14
CA HIS A 212 6.32 -12.12 -1.89
C HIS A 212 6.08 -10.66 -2.27
N LEU A 213 6.23 -10.36 -3.55
CA LEU A 213 5.93 -9.04 -4.10
C LEU A 213 4.44 -8.96 -4.48
N THR A 214 3.74 -8.03 -3.85
CA THR A 214 2.39 -7.61 -4.18
C THR A 214 2.43 -6.22 -4.79
N LEU A 215 1.82 -6.08 -5.95
CA LEU A 215 1.75 -4.81 -6.68
C LEU A 215 0.29 -4.40 -6.85
N ASN A 216 -0.08 -3.24 -6.33
CA ASN A 216 -1.35 -2.58 -6.61
C ASN A 216 -1.11 -1.46 -7.63
N LEU A 217 -1.55 -1.71 -8.86
CA LEU A 217 -1.35 -0.77 -9.96
C LEU A 217 -2.44 0.28 -9.98
N SER A 218 -2.03 1.51 -10.26
CA SER A 218 -2.87 2.68 -10.51
C SER A 218 -2.41 3.38 -11.79
N GLU A 219 -3.14 4.40 -12.24
CA GLU A 219 -2.77 5.14 -13.47
C GLU A 219 -1.42 5.85 -13.34
N ARG A 220 -0.95 6.10 -12.10
CA ARG A 220 0.34 6.75 -11.82
C ARG A 220 1.53 5.99 -12.41
N ILE A 221 1.45 4.66 -12.57
CA ILE A 221 2.55 3.88 -13.18
C ILE A 221 2.81 4.27 -14.63
N ARG A 222 1.90 4.98 -15.28
CA ARG A 222 2.08 5.46 -16.66
C ARG A 222 2.76 6.81 -16.73
N GLN A 223 3.20 7.34 -15.60
CA GLN A 223 3.79 8.65 -15.49
C GLN A 223 5.11 8.57 -14.72
N ASN A 224 6.10 9.31 -15.19
CA ASN A 224 7.25 9.73 -14.38
C ASN A 224 6.89 11.02 -13.67
N LEU A 225 7.22 11.13 -12.38
CA LEU A 225 7.12 12.40 -11.66
C LEU A 225 8.48 13.13 -11.69
N LEU A 226 8.49 14.34 -12.27
CA LEU A 226 9.68 15.18 -12.43
C LEU A 226 9.80 16.21 -11.29
N ALA A 227 10.98 16.85 -11.16
CA ALA A 227 11.30 17.78 -10.08
C ALA A 227 10.43 19.04 -10.03
N ASP A 228 9.96 19.52 -11.19
CA ASP A 228 9.02 20.63 -11.34
C ASP A 228 7.55 20.19 -11.19
N LEU A 229 7.33 18.96 -10.72
CA LEU A 229 6.02 18.33 -10.54
C LEU A 229 5.28 18.09 -11.86
N HIS A 230 5.96 18.22 -13.01
CA HIS A 230 5.43 17.76 -14.27
C HIS A 230 5.49 16.23 -14.35
N THR A 231 4.57 15.69 -15.14
CA THR A 231 4.49 14.25 -15.41
C THR A 231 4.83 13.98 -16.86
N GLU A 232 5.67 12.98 -17.10
CA GLU A 232 5.97 12.48 -18.45
C GLU A 232 5.36 11.09 -18.64
N ASP A 233 4.66 10.88 -19.75
CA ASP A 233 4.04 9.59 -20.06
C ASP A 233 5.09 8.51 -20.33
N VAL A 234 4.88 7.35 -19.72
CA VAL A 234 5.70 6.16 -19.88
C VAL A 234 5.01 5.19 -20.84
N ARG A 235 5.78 4.70 -21.82
CA ARG A 235 5.29 3.71 -22.77
C ARG A 235 4.96 2.39 -22.06
N THR A 236 3.85 1.78 -22.43
CA THR A 236 3.37 0.52 -21.86
C THR A 236 4.42 -0.60 -22.00
N GLU A 237 5.19 -0.62 -23.08
CA GLU A 237 6.27 -1.59 -23.30
C GLU A 237 7.37 -1.49 -22.25
N THR A 238 7.73 -0.26 -21.83
CA THR A 238 8.72 -0.02 -20.78
C THR A 238 8.23 -0.56 -19.43
N ILE A 239 6.94 -0.33 -19.12
CA ILE A 239 6.31 -0.89 -17.91
C ILE A 239 6.36 -2.42 -17.94
N HIS A 240 5.94 -3.03 -19.04
CA HIS A 240 6.01 -4.48 -19.23
C HIS A 240 7.41 -5.06 -19.08
N GLN A 241 8.44 -4.37 -19.59
CA GLN A 241 9.83 -4.80 -19.48
C GLN A 241 10.32 -4.76 -18.03
N LEU A 242 10.03 -3.68 -17.30
CA LEU A 242 10.39 -3.57 -15.88
C LEU A 242 9.72 -4.68 -15.05
N LEU A 243 8.41 -4.88 -15.24
CA LEU A 243 7.65 -5.86 -14.49
C LEU A 243 8.11 -7.30 -14.78
N ALA A 244 8.51 -7.60 -16.02
CA ALA A 244 9.02 -8.92 -16.41
C ALA A 244 10.35 -9.32 -15.76
N GLN A 245 11.09 -8.35 -15.21
CA GLN A 245 12.34 -8.61 -14.50
C GLN A 245 12.12 -9.07 -13.04
N HIS A 246 10.88 -8.95 -12.52
CA HIS A 246 10.59 -9.13 -11.11
C HIS A 246 9.55 -10.24 -10.88
N ALA A 247 9.75 -11.05 -9.84
CA ALA A 247 8.84 -12.15 -9.49
C ALA A 247 7.62 -11.64 -8.70
N ILE A 248 6.71 -10.95 -9.39
CA ILE A 248 5.46 -10.45 -8.79
C ILE A 248 4.50 -11.63 -8.57
N LYS A 249 4.11 -11.85 -7.31
CA LYS A 249 3.25 -12.98 -6.89
C LYS A 249 1.78 -12.61 -6.87
N ARG A 250 1.47 -11.36 -6.49
CA ARG A 250 0.11 -10.85 -6.43
C ARG A 250 0.00 -9.52 -7.16
N LEU A 251 -1.04 -9.38 -7.97
CA LEU A 251 -1.38 -8.18 -8.70
C LEU A 251 -2.78 -7.74 -8.28
N ILE A 252 -2.92 -6.46 -7.98
CA ILE A 252 -4.19 -5.80 -7.70
C ILE A 252 -4.39 -4.71 -8.76
N LEU A 253 -5.58 -4.70 -9.36
CA LEU A 253 -6.01 -3.72 -10.35
C LEU A 253 -7.29 -3.05 -9.86
N ALA A 254 -7.30 -1.72 -9.79
CA ALA A 254 -8.48 -0.92 -9.47
C ALA A 254 -8.95 -0.09 -10.69
N ASP A 255 -10.20 0.39 -10.62
CA ASP A 255 -10.98 1.02 -11.72
C ASP A 255 -10.28 2.19 -12.43
N ASP A 256 -9.24 2.74 -11.83
CA ASP A 256 -8.56 3.93 -12.31
C ASP A 256 -7.71 3.70 -13.56
N VAL A 257 -7.57 2.46 -14.02
CA VAL A 257 -6.72 2.13 -15.18
C VAL A 257 -7.48 1.51 -16.35
N GLU A 258 -8.23 2.36 -17.08
CA GLU A 258 -8.93 1.96 -18.31
C GLU A 258 -8.00 1.25 -19.32
N SER A 259 -6.70 1.60 -19.34
CA SER A 259 -5.73 1.03 -20.28
C SER A 259 -5.42 -0.44 -20.01
N TRP A 260 -5.51 -0.91 -18.75
CA TRP A 260 -5.37 -2.33 -18.44
C TRP A 260 -6.68 -3.06 -18.66
N ALA A 261 -7.81 -2.42 -18.34
CA ALA A 261 -9.14 -3.03 -18.29
C ALA A 261 -9.65 -3.64 -19.61
N ILE A 262 -9.02 -3.36 -20.75
CA ILE A 262 -9.56 -3.76 -22.06
C ILE A 262 -8.63 -4.69 -22.83
N GLY A 263 -9.04 -5.96 -22.91
CA GLY A 263 -8.63 -6.90 -23.96
C GLY A 263 -7.14 -7.19 -24.03
N LYS A 264 -6.43 -6.53 -24.96
CA LYS A 264 -5.00 -6.79 -25.20
C LYS A 264 -4.09 -6.23 -24.10
N GLY A 265 -4.49 -5.15 -23.43
CA GLY A 265 -3.71 -4.52 -22.35
C GLY A 265 -3.45 -5.48 -21.21
N LEU A 266 -4.50 -5.96 -20.53
CA LEU A 266 -4.39 -6.96 -19.47
C LEU A 266 -3.68 -8.24 -19.92
N ASN A 267 -3.95 -8.74 -21.14
CA ASN A 267 -3.27 -9.95 -21.62
C ASN A 267 -1.76 -9.77 -21.73
N ASN A 268 -1.31 -8.61 -22.26
CA ASN A 268 0.10 -8.28 -22.36
C ASN A 268 0.72 -8.08 -20.97
N LEU A 269 0.01 -7.41 -20.06
CA LEU A 269 0.46 -7.25 -18.67
C LEU A 269 0.66 -8.61 -17.99
N LEU A 270 -0.30 -9.53 -18.11
CA LEU A 270 -0.19 -10.86 -17.52
C LEU A 270 0.96 -11.66 -18.12
N ARG A 271 1.22 -11.54 -19.42
CA ARG A 271 2.39 -12.16 -20.08
C ARG A 271 3.72 -11.66 -19.53
N SER A 272 3.79 -10.41 -19.10
CA SER A 272 4.94 -9.85 -18.42
C SER A 272 5.09 -10.35 -16.98
N LEU A 273 4.13 -11.10 -16.43
CA LEU A 273 4.11 -11.51 -15.03
C LEU A 273 4.02 -13.04 -14.89
N PRO A 274 5.01 -13.80 -15.38
CA PRO A 274 4.92 -15.27 -15.41
C PRO A 274 4.88 -15.92 -14.01
N ALA A 275 5.39 -15.23 -12.99
CA ALA A 275 5.41 -15.70 -11.60
C ALA A 275 4.10 -15.44 -10.83
N LEU A 276 3.13 -14.74 -11.44
CA LEU A 276 1.89 -14.32 -10.80
C LEU A 276 0.98 -15.51 -10.51
N THR A 277 0.54 -15.61 -9.25
CA THR A 277 -0.39 -16.65 -8.79
C THR A 277 -1.70 -16.08 -8.26
N SER A 278 -1.74 -14.80 -7.87
CA SER A 278 -2.94 -14.15 -7.35
C SER A 278 -3.26 -12.88 -8.13
N LEU A 279 -4.50 -12.76 -8.60
CA LEU A 279 -5.01 -11.58 -9.30
C LEU A 279 -6.28 -11.07 -8.63
N GLU A 280 -6.29 -9.79 -8.27
CA GLU A 280 -7.48 -9.11 -7.74
C GLU A 280 -7.85 -7.95 -8.65
N ILE A 281 -9.13 -7.87 -8.98
CA ILE A 281 -9.69 -6.87 -9.87
C ILE A 281 -10.85 -6.20 -9.14
N TYR A 282 -10.71 -4.90 -8.91
CA TYR A 282 -11.67 -4.07 -8.20
C TYR A 282 -12.44 -3.21 -9.20
N PHE A 283 -13.76 -3.19 -9.06
CA PHE A 283 -14.69 -2.29 -9.76
C PHE A 283 -14.76 -2.41 -11.31
N TYR A 284 -14.10 -3.39 -11.92
CA TYR A 284 -14.14 -3.57 -13.38
C TYR A 284 -15.49 -4.10 -13.91
N LYS A 285 -15.72 -3.89 -15.20
CA LYS A 285 -16.75 -4.59 -15.97
C LYS A 285 -16.30 -6.00 -16.35
N LEU A 286 -16.96 -7.02 -15.79
CA LEU A 286 -16.79 -8.43 -16.15
C LEU A 286 -17.58 -8.73 -17.42
N ASP A 287 -16.88 -8.76 -18.55
CA ASP A 287 -17.42 -9.11 -19.85
C ASP A 287 -16.58 -10.19 -20.56
N SER A 288 -17.00 -10.57 -21.77
CA SER A 288 -16.28 -11.56 -22.58
C SER A 288 -14.86 -11.13 -22.98
N ARG A 289 -14.58 -9.81 -23.05
CA ARG A 289 -13.25 -9.28 -23.38
C ARG A 289 -12.30 -9.46 -22.21
N LEU A 290 -12.75 -9.19 -20.99
CA LEU A 290 -11.96 -9.43 -19.77
C LEU A 290 -11.62 -10.93 -19.63
N PHE A 291 -12.62 -11.82 -19.75
CA PHE A 291 -12.37 -13.27 -19.65
C PHE A 291 -11.41 -13.77 -20.73
N LYS A 292 -11.50 -13.22 -21.95
CA LYS A 292 -10.54 -13.53 -23.03
C LYS A 292 -9.14 -13.03 -22.71
N ALA A 293 -9.00 -11.85 -22.10
CA ALA A 293 -7.71 -11.29 -21.70
C ALA A 293 -7.02 -12.13 -20.61
N LEU A 294 -7.81 -12.68 -19.68
CA LEU A 294 -7.33 -13.58 -18.62
C LEU A 294 -6.94 -14.97 -19.13
N THR A 295 -7.33 -15.35 -20.35
CA THR A 295 -7.06 -16.68 -20.89
C THR A 295 -5.76 -16.70 -21.71
N PRO A 296 -4.86 -17.68 -21.50
CA PRO A 296 -3.70 -17.87 -22.37
C PRO A 296 -4.12 -18.07 -23.82
N LEU A 297 -3.48 -17.38 -24.77
CA LEU A 297 -3.75 -17.58 -26.20
C LEU A 297 -3.15 -18.92 -26.67
N SER A 298 -4.01 -19.85 -27.09
CA SER A 298 -3.64 -21.23 -27.46
C SER A 298 -2.59 -21.35 -28.59
N ASP A 299 -2.47 -20.34 -29.44
CA ASP A 299 -1.73 -20.45 -30.71
C ASP A 299 -0.23 -20.15 -30.61
N ARG A 300 0.29 -19.77 -29.44
CA ARG A 300 1.72 -19.46 -29.25
C ARG A 300 2.24 -20.18 -28.01
N GLN A 301 2.72 -21.41 -28.21
CA GLN A 301 3.25 -22.26 -27.14
C GLN A 301 4.44 -21.62 -26.38
N ASP A 302 5.07 -20.58 -26.93
CA ASP A 302 6.31 -20.02 -26.38
C ASP A 302 6.15 -18.78 -25.50
N THR A 303 4.96 -18.15 -25.43
CA THR A 303 4.81 -16.96 -24.56
C THR A 303 4.42 -17.39 -23.16
N PRO A 304 5.25 -17.13 -22.13
CA PRO A 304 4.91 -17.49 -20.77
C PRO A 304 3.67 -16.71 -20.32
N PHE A 305 2.79 -17.39 -19.59
CA PHE A 305 1.55 -16.82 -19.06
C PHE A 305 1.33 -17.34 -17.64
N PRO A 306 0.83 -16.51 -16.70
CA PRO A 306 0.70 -16.90 -15.31
C PRO A 306 -0.31 -18.02 -15.09
N LYS A 307 -0.02 -18.86 -14.10
CA LYS A 307 -0.93 -19.90 -13.61
C LYS A 307 -1.61 -19.37 -12.35
N LEU A 308 -2.71 -18.67 -12.53
CA LEU A 308 -3.50 -18.12 -11.43
C LEU A 308 -4.06 -19.25 -10.55
N GLU A 309 -3.88 -19.11 -9.25
CA GLU A 309 -4.43 -19.96 -8.19
C GLU A 309 -5.52 -19.23 -7.41
N VAL A 310 -5.39 -17.90 -7.30
CA VAL A 310 -6.37 -17.02 -6.66
C VAL A 310 -6.83 -15.97 -7.67
N LEU A 311 -8.14 -15.86 -7.83
CA LEU A 311 -8.77 -14.85 -8.68
C LEU A 311 -9.90 -14.19 -7.91
N GLU A 312 -9.83 -12.88 -7.72
CA GLU A 312 -10.86 -12.12 -7.00
C GLU A 312 -11.38 -10.97 -7.85
N PHE A 313 -12.69 -10.92 -8.00
CA PHE A 313 -13.42 -9.79 -8.56
C PHE A 313 -14.19 -9.14 -7.40
N ARG A 314 -13.98 -7.84 -7.15
CA ARG A 314 -14.58 -7.14 -6.01
C ARG A 314 -15.23 -5.86 -6.49
N GLY A 315 -16.49 -5.64 -6.10
CA GLY A 315 -17.26 -4.47 -6.56
C GLY A 315 -17.42 -4.41 -8.08
N SER A 316 -17.22 -5.52 -8.80
CA SER A 316 -17.24 -5.54 -10.27
C SER A 316 -18.67 -5.55 -10.79
N THR A 317 -18.89 -4.94 -11.95
CA THR A 317 -20.17 -5.04 -12.67
C THR A 317 -20.14 -6.18 -13.66
N ILE A 318 -21.29 -6.81 -13.94
CA ILE A 318 -21.33 -8.00 -14.77
C ILE A 318 -22.19 -7.74 -16.01
N GLN A 319 -21.60 -7.85 -17.19
CA GLN A 319 -22.25 -7.62 -18.46
C GLN A 319 -22.25 -8.88 -19.32
N GLY A 320 -23.43 -9.33 -19.76
CA GLY A 320 -23.57 -10.55 -20.56
C GLY A 320 -23.42 -11.85 -19.75
N GLY A 321 -23.42 -11.77 -18.41
CA GLY A 321 -23.33 -12.91 -17.50
C GLY A 321 -21.93 -13.48 -17.33
N ILE A 322 -21.80 -14.56 -16.54
CA ILE A 322 -20.52 -15.17 -16.15
C ILE A 322 -20.21 -16.49 -16.87
N ALA A 323 -20.81 -16.72 -18.03
CA ALA A 323 -20.62 -17.96 -18.79
C ALA A 323 -19.15 -18.21 -19.21
N GLY A 324 -18.31 -17.17 -19.21
CA GLY A 324 -16.87 -17.27 -19.46
C GLY A 324 -16.05 -17.83 -18.30
N LEU A 325 -16.51 -17.69 -17.05
CA LEU A 325 -15.75 -18.10 -15.85
C LEU A 325 -15.45 -19.60 -15.81
N PRO A 326 -16.41 -20.52 -16.08
CA PRO A 326 -16.11 -21.94 -16.11
C PRO A 326 -15.01 -22.32 -17.11
N ARG A 327 -14.95 -21.62 -18.25
CA ARG A 327 -13.89 -21.87 -19.24
C ARG A 327 -12.54 -21.36 -18.73
N LEU A 328 -12.52 -20.17 -18.13
CA LEU A 328 -11.32 -19.60 -17.53
C LEU A 328 -10.72 -20.53 -16.46
N THR A 329 -11.55 -21.12 -15.61
CA THR A 329 -11.11 -22.01 -14.53
C THR A 329 -10.59 -23.36 -15.02
N THR A 330 -10.84 -23.73 -16.29
CA THR A 330 -10.17 -24.91 -16.90
C THR A 330 -8.76 -24.58 -17.41
N LYS A 331 -8.43 -23.30 -17.58
CA LYS A 331 -7.13 -22.83 -18.10
C LYS A 331 -6.16 -22.44 -16.98
N HIS A 332 -6.67 -22.27 -15.77
CA HIS A 332 -5.90 -21.92 -14.58
C HIS A 332 -6.21 -22.89 -13.44
N PRO A 333 -5.23 -23.25 -12.60
CA PRO A 333 -5.44 -24.10 -11.43
C PRO A 333 -6.08 -23.30 -10.28
N ILE A 334 -7.27 -22.73 -10.50
CA ILE A 334 -7.94 -21.85 -9.53
C ILE A 334 -8.37 -22.65 -8.30
N GLN A 335 -7.81 -22.29 -7.15
CA GLN A 335 -8.15 -22.84 -5.83
C GLN A 335 -9.14 -21.95 -5.09
N ARG A 336 -9.05 -20.63 -5.29
CA ARG A 336 -9.91 -19.63 -4.68
C ARG A 336 -10.45 -18.66 -5.74
N LEU A 337 -11.77 -18.48 -5.74
CA LEU A 337 -12.45 -17.56 -6.63
C LEU A 337 -13.44 -16.72 -5.84
N VAL A 338 -13.24 -15.40 -5.80
CA VAL A 338 -14.19 -14.46 -5.20
C VAL A 338 -14.90 -13.69 -6.32
N LEU A 339 -16.22 -13.67 -6.29
CA LEU A 339 -17.05 -12.90 -7.20
C LEU A 339 -17.93 -11.95 -6.40
N GLY A 340 -17.47 -10.70 -6.26
CA GLY A 340 -18.17 -9.60 -5.62
C GLY A 340 -18.84 -8.69 -6.65
N GLN A 341 -20.17 -8.66 -6.65
CA GLN A 341 -20.96 -7.85 -7.58
C GLN A 341 -21.30 -6.48 -6.97
N SER A 342 -20.94 -5.39 -7.66
CA SER A 342 -21.49 -4.06 -7.35
C SER A 342 -22.87 -3.87 -8.00
N MET A 343 -23.76 -3.21 -7.28
CA MET A 343 -25.11 -2.85 -7.74
C MET A 343 -25.22 -1.41 -8.23
N PHE A 344 -24.16 -0.61 -8.09
CA PHE A 344 -24.17 0.79 -8.46
C PHE A 344 -23.04 1.08 -9.43
N LEU A 345 -23.42 1.57 -10.61
CA LEU A 345 -22.58 2.43 -11.44
C LEU A 345 -23.17 3.83 -11.31
N PRO A 346 -22.51 4.75 -10.59
CA PRO A 346 -22.95 6.13 -10.53
C PRO A 346 -23.04 6.70 -11.96
N GLY A 347 -24.24 7.03 -12.42
CA GLY A 347 -24.44 7.76 -13.68
C GLY A 347 -24.46 6.95 -14.98
N SER A 348 -24.56 5.61 -14.95
CA SER A 348 -24.77 4.82 -16.17
C SER A 348 -26.22 4.34 -16.29
N ASP A 349 -26.86 4.61 -17.43
CA ASP A 349 -28.15 4.01 -17.81
C ASP A 349 -28.05 2.52 -18.20
N GLU A 350 -26.85 1.92 -18.13
CA GLU A 350 -26.67 0.50 -18.44
C GLU A 350 -27.39 -0.38 -17.41
N GLN A 351 -28.27 -1.27 -17.90
CA GLN A 351 -28.93 -2.26 -17.06
C GLN A 351 -27.91 -3.24 -16.48
N VAL A 352 -27.60 -3.08 -15.19
CA VAL A 352 -26.78 -4.03 -14.43
C VAL A 352 -27.56 -5.33 -14.28
N VAL A 353 -27.07 -6.40 -14.91
CA VAL A 353 -27.66 -7.74 -14.76
C VAL A 353 -27.31 -8.27 -13.37
N ARG A 354 -28.30 -8.33 -12.47
CA ARG A 354 -28.16 -9.01 -11.18
C ARG A 354 -27.97 -10.51 -11.40
N ILE A 355 -26.87 -11.05 -10.89
CA ILE A 355 -26.67 -12.51 -10.93
C ILE A 355 -27.38 -13.11 -9.72
N ASP A 356 -28.37 -13.95 -10.01
CA ASP A 356 -29.01 -14.76 -8.98
C ASP A 356 -28.02 -15.80 -8.45
N LYS A 357 -28.01 -16.04 -7.14
CA LYS A 357 -27.33 -17.20 -6.52
C LYS A 357 -27.75 -18.53 -7.16
N LYS A 358 -28.93 -18.59 -7.78
CA LYS A 358 -29.46 -19.74 -8.53
C LYS A 358 -28.94 -19.85 -9.96
N ASP A 359 -28.19 -18.87 -10.47
CA ASP A 359 -27.57 -18.92 -11.79
C ASP A 359 -26.77 -20.22 -11.95
N LYS A 360 -26.95 -20.88 -13.11
CA LYS A 360 -26.35 -22.19 -13.37
C LYS A 360 -24.81 -22.16 -13.30
N ASN A 361 -24.19 -21.04 -13.68
CA ASN A 361 -22.74 -20.89 -13.64
C ASN A 361 -22.24 -20.64 -12.22
N VAL A 362 -22.99 -19.89 -11.39
CA VAL A 362 -22.67 -19.72 -9.96
C VAL A 362 -22.69 -21.07 -9.25
N ARG A 363 -23.73 -21.90 -9.51
CA ARG A 363 -23.80 -23.27 -8.98
C ARG A 363 -22.63 -24.12 -9.46
N TRP A 364 -22.34 -24.10 -10.77
CA TRP A 364 -21.19 -24.81 -11.32
C TRP A 364 -19.88 -24.42 -10.63
N LEU A 365 -19.62 -23.12 -10.44
CA LEU A 365 -18.39 -22.63 -9.79
C LEU A 365 -18.31 -23.10 -8.33
N LYS A 366 -19.43 -23.07 -7.60
CA LYS A 366 -19.51 -23.56 -6.22
C LYS A 366 -19.21 -25.06 -6.12
N ASP A 367 -19.66 -25.84 -7.10
CA ASP A 367 -19.48 -27.29 -7.10
C ASP A 367 -18.05 -27.70 -7.52
N HIS A 368 -17.34 -26.87 -8.28
CA HIS A 368 -16.03 -27.21 -8.87
C HIS A 368 -14.83 -26.50 -8.24
N ILE A 369 -15.05 -25.45 -7.44
CA ILE A 369 -13.97 -24.67 -6.81
C ILE A 369 -14.23 -24.61 -5.31
N ALA A 370 -13.40 -25.31 -4.53
CA ALA A 370 -13.57 -25.41 -3.08
C ALA A 370 -13.57 -24.03 -2.37
N GLY A 371 -12.74 -23.10 -2.83
CA GLY A 371 -12.66 -21.73 -2.31
C GLY A 371 -13.54 -20.72 -3.04
N PHE A 372 -14.70 -21.11 -3.58
CA PHE A 372 -15.61 -20.18 -4.26
C PHE A 372 -16.45 -19.37 -3.27
N HIS A 373 -16.43 -18.04 -3.42
CA HIS A 373 -17.25 -17.10 -2.66
C HIS A 373 -17.99 -16.13 -3.58
N PHE A 374 -19.29 -15.98 -3.38
CA PHE A 374 -20.13 -15.01 -4.08
C PHE A 374 -20.64 -13.95 -3.09
N ILE A 375 -20.30 -12.69 -3.33
CA ILE A 375 -20.57 -11.56 -2.43
C ILE A 375 -21.46 -10.56 -3.17
N LEU A 376 -22.60 -10.19 -2.56
CA LEU A 376 -23.49 -9.15 -3.07
C LEU A 376 -23.20 -7.86 -2.28
N HIS A 377 -22.91 -6.75 -2.97
CA HIS A 377 -22.45 -5.50 -2.33
C HIS A 377 -23.59 -4.67 -1.66
N ASP A 378 -24.77 -5.24 -1.40
CA ASP A 378 -25.87 -4.50 -0.73
C ASP A 378 -25.76 -4.51 0.81
N GLU A 379 -24.83 -5.27 1.39
CA GLU A 379 -24.75 -5.47 2.84
C GLU A 379 -23.35 -5.06 3.37
N ASN A 380 -23.26 -3.87 3.98
CA ASN A 380 -22.25 -3.48 5.00
C ASN A 380 -20.81 -3.04 4.63
N THR A 381 -20.46 -2.67 3.39
CA THR A 381 -19.06 -2.27 3.10
C THR A 381 -18.85 -0.76 2.90
N SER A 382 -19.09 0.03 3.95
CA SER A 382 -18.32 1.29 4.14
C SER A 382 -16.87 1.03 4.56
N GLY A 383 -16.51 -0.21 4.89
CA GLY A 383 -15.20 -0.59 5.45
C GLY A 383 -14.03 -0.77 4.48
N CYS A 384 -14.17 -0.44 3.18
CA CYS A 384 -13.05 -0.62 2.24
C CYS A 384 -11.92 0.40 2.46
N SER A 385 -12.24 1.57 3.02
CA SER A 385 -11.22 2.58 3.41
C SER A 385 -10.65 2.32 4.81
N ASP A 386 -11.49 1.84 5.75
CA ASP A 386 -11.06 1.60 7.15
C ASP A 386 -10.19 0.34 7.32
N MET A 387 -10.20 -0.61 6.38
CA MET A 387 -9.33 -1.79 6.45
C MET A 387 -7.86 -1.51 6.17
N LEU A 388 -7.52 -0.31 5.68
CA LEU A 388 -6.14 0.01 5.36
C LEU A 388 -5.33 0.49 6.56
N TRP A 389 -5.90 0.86 7.71
CA TRP A 389 -5.13 1.15 8.92
C TRP A 389 -5.64 0.31 10.09
N PRO A 390 -5.27 -0.99 10.19
CA PRO A 390 -5.48 -1.70 11.44
C PRO A 390 -4.62 -1.02 12.50
N LEU A 391 -5.27 -0.23 13.37
CA LEU A 391 -4.68 0.39 14.56
C LEU A 391 -4.19 -0.65 15.56
#